data_AF-A0A4Q3WSX9-F1
#
_entry.id   AF-A0A4Q3WSX9-F1
#
_cell.length_a   1.000
_cell.length_b   1.000
_cell.length_c   1.000
_cell.angle_alpha   90.00
_cell.angle_beta   90.00
_cell.angle_gamma   90.00
#
_symmetry.space_group_name_H-M   'P 1'
#
loop_
_entity.id
_entity.type
_entity.pdbx_description
1 polymer ?
#
loop_
_entity_poly.entity_id
_entity_poly.type
_entity_poly.pdbx_seq_one_letter_code
_entity_poly.pdbx_strand_id
1 'polypeptide(L)'
;MRILLTNDDGIGADGLHAAWHALKADGHDVFVCVPDRPRSAVSHAITMHKPLRVKKVETRDGLAHTTNGTPADCVTMALLHLMPIAPDLCISGINIGPNLGDDVHYSGTVGGAMEAALNGVSSMAISLNTHKDPLWAAAAQFCVLIAPKIGDMALPRDTFLNVNVPNLPPTEIQGARVTSQGSRRYKGDLVRYEAPIVGEYYWRGGEVIDRAESDDADVLVVKHGFISVTPIHVDLTRRDSMESVSSVLQTL
;
A
#
# COMPACT_ATOMS: atom_id res chain seq x y z
N MET A 1 -5.24 -20.47 -2.49
CA MET A 1 -6.17 -19.42 -2.98
C MET A 1 -5.53 -18.66 -4.13
N ARG A 2 -6.31 -17.87 -4.89
CA ARG A 2 -5.84 -17.01 -5.99
C ARG A 2 -5.54 -15.61 -5.44
N ILE A 3 -4.30 -15.17 -5.58
CA ILE A 3 -3.83 -13.89 -5.04
C ILE A 3 -3.36 -13.00 -6.18
N LEU A 4 -3.90 -11.79 -6.26
CA LEU A 4 -3.34 -10.72 -7.07
C LEU A 4 -2.25 -10.01 -6.25
N LEU A 5 -1.05 -9.92 -6.80
CA LEU A 5 0.08 -9.21 -6.19
C LEU A 5 0.47 -8.02 -7.07
N THR A 6 0.51 -6.83 -6.48
CA THR A 6 0.93 -5.56 -7.10
C THR A 6 1.88 -4.80 -6.17
N ASN A 7 2.44 -3.68 -6.63
CA ASN A 7 3.21 -2.73 -5.81
C ASN A 7 3.31 -1.37 -6.54
N ASP A 8 3.99 -0.41 -5.92
CA ASP A 8 4.41 0.85 -6.55
C ASP A 8 5.91 0.94 -6.85
N ASP A 9 6.75 0.05 -6.30
CA ASP A 9 8.19 -0.01 -6.60
C ASP A 9 8.50 -0.65 -7.98
N GLY A 10 7.52 -1.34 -8.58
CA GLY A 10 7.64 -2.00 -9.88
C GLY A 10 8.25 -3.41 -9.83
N ILE A 11 8.46 -3.99 -11.01
CA ILE A 11 8.83 -5.41 -11.16
C ILE A 11 10.19 -5.81 -10.56
N GLY A 12 11.13 -4.86 -10.45
CA GLY A 12 12.47 -5.14 -9.93
C GLY A 12 12.58 -5.11 -8.41
N ALA A 13 11.48 -4.89 -7.69
CA ALA A 13 11.51 -4.67 -6.24
C ALA A 13 11.72 -5.96 -5.45
N ASP A 14 12.71 -5.98 -4.55
CA ASP A 14 12.98 -7.15 -3.71
C ASP A 14 11.81 -7.48 -2.78
N GLY A 15 11.07 -6.49 -2.28
CA GLY A 15 9.88 -6.70 -1.45
C GLY A 15 8.73 -7.40 -2.20
N LEU A 16 8.56 -7.13 -3.50
CA LEU A 16 7.61 -7.85 -4.36
C LEU A 16 8.01 -9.32 -4.46
N HIS A 17 9.27 -9.58 -4.79
CA HIS A 17 9.81 -10.93 -4.95
C HIS A 17 9.77 -11.71 -3.63
N ALA A 18 10.02 -11.08 -2.49
CA ALA A 18 9.92 -11.72 -1.18
C ALA A 18 8.50 -12.21 -0.88
N ALA A 19 7.47 -11.37 -1.10
CA ALA A 19 6.08 -11.78 -0.95
C ALA A 19 5.70 -12.86 -1.97
N TRP A 20 6.06 -12.66 -3.24
CA TRP A 20 5.73 -13.60 -4.32
C TRP A 20 6.29 -14.99 -4.05
N HIS A 21 7.56 -15.08 -3.68
CA HIS A 21 8.23 -16.33 -3.36
C HIS A 21 7.56 -17.04 -2.18
N ALA A 22 7.31 -16.33 -1.08
CA ALA A 22 6.71 -16.90 0.12
C ALA A 22 5.28 -17.42 -0.13
N LEU A 23 4.45 -16.65 -0.83
CA LEU A 23 3.07 -17.03 -1.14
C LEU A 23 3.01 -18.24 -2.10
N LYS A 24 3.90 -18.31 -3.09
CA LYS A 24 3.99 -19.48 -3.98
C LYS A 24 4.50 -20.72 -3.24
N ALA A 25 5.48 -20.56 -2.34
CA ALA A 25 5.99 -21.66 -1.54
C ALA A 25 4.92 -22.26 -0.61
N ASP A 26 3.96 -21.44 -0.16
CA ASP A 26 2.77 -21.89 0.60
C ASP A 26 1.67 -22.51 -0.29
N GLY A 27 1.90 -22.63 -1.60
CA GLY A 27 0.96 -23.28 -2.53
C GLY A 27 -0.18 -22.40 -3.00
N HIS A 28 -0.07 -21.07 -2.89
CA HIS A 28 -1.03 -20.15 -3.49
C HIS A 28 -0.81 -19.95 -5.00
N ASP A 29 -1.90 -19.68 -5.71
CA ASP A 29 -1.87 -19.27 -7.12
C ASP A 29 -1.69 -17.75 -7.18
N VAL A 30 -0.48 -17.29 -7.52
CA VAL A 30 -0.11 -15.86 -7.47
C VAL A 30 -0.04 -15.27 -8.86
N PHE A 31 -0.91 -14.31 -9.14
CA PHE A 31 -0.92 -13.49 -10.34
C PHE A 31 -0.26 -12.14 -10.05
N VAL A 32 0.77 -11.77 -10.82
CA VAL A 32 1.49 -10.51 -10.62
C VAL A 32 1.17 -9.51 -11.72
N CYS A 33 0.72 -8.32 -11.32
CA CYS A 33 0.53 -7.16 -12.19
C CYS A 33 1.08 -5.91 -11.52
N VAL A 34 2.14 -5.31 -12.07
CA VAL A 34 2.87 -4.19 -11.44
C VAL A 34 3.21 -3.09 -12.44
N PRO A 35 3.55 -1.88 -11.99
CA PRO A 35 4.09 -0.85 -12.87
C PRO A 35 5.42 -1.27 -13.53
N ASP A 36 5.65 -0.77 -14.74
CA ASP A 36 6.88 -0.99 -15.53
C ASP A 36 8.11 -0.26 -14.98
N ARG A 37 7.91 0.64 -14.03
CA ARG A 37 8.92 1.44 -13.33
C ARG A 37 8.36 1.93 -11.99
N PRO A 38 9.20 2.36 -11.03
CA PRO A 38 8.73 2.90 -9.76
C PRO A 38 7.73 4.06 -9.93
N ARG A 39 6.69 4.06 -9.09
CA ARG A 39 5.55 5.00 -9.05
C ARG A 39 5.26 5.46 -7.62
N SER A 40 6.29 5.79 -6.86
CA SER A 40 6.12 6.32 -5.50
C SER A 40 5.31 7.64 -5.50
N ALA A 41 4.60 7.90 -4.41
CA ALA A 41 3.84 9.13 -4.17
C ALA A 41 2.73 9.44 -5.22
N VAL A 42 2.17 8.41 -5.87
CA VAL A 42 1.08 8.59 -6.86
C VAL A 42 -0.32 8.52 -6.25
N SER A 43 -0.45 8.30 -4.94
CA SER A 43 -1.75 8.12 -4.26
C SER A 43 -2.61 7.07 -4.98
N HIS A 44 -3.91 7.32 -5.11
CA HIS A 44 -4.86 6.52 -5.87
C HIS A 44 -5.10 7.07 -7.29
N ALA A 45 -4.04 7.50 -7.98
CA ALA A 45 -4.16 8.02 -9.34
C ALA A 45 -4.51 6.91 -10.36
N ILE A 46 -5.37 7.24 -11.33
CA ILE A 46 -5.73 6.39 -12.48
C ILE A 46 -5.34 7.04 -13.80
N THR A 47 -5.03 6.24 -14.82
CA THR A 47 -4.61 6.73 -16.13
C THR A 47 -5.79 6.90 -17.08
N MET A 48 -6.19 8.16 -17.33
CA MET A 48 -7.25 8.50 -18.31
C MET A 48 -6.75 9.24 -19.56
N HIS A 49 -5.52 9.76 -19.54
CA HIS A 49 -4.99 10.67 -20.56
C HIS A 49 -4.14 9.99 -21.65
N LYS A 50 -3.92 8.68 -21.54
CA LYS A 50 -3.12 7.88 -22.48
C LYS A 50 -3.57 6.41 -22.43
N PRO A 51 -3.33 5.61 -23.49
CA PRO A 51 -3.63 4.19 -23.44
C PRO A 51 -2.73 3.44 -22.44
N LEU A 52 -3.35 2.51 -21.71
CA LEU A 52 -2.66 1.49 -20.91
C LEU A 52 -2.11 0.40 -21.83
N ARG A 53 -0.90 -0.05 -21.53
CA ARG A 53 -0.19 -1.12 -22.25
C ARG A 53 0.29 -2.15 -21.23
N VAL A 54 0.09 -3.42 -21.55
CA VAL A 54 0.55 -4.55 -20.73
C VAL A 54 1.63 -5.32 -21.47
N LYS A 55 2.67 -5.73 -20.76
CA LYS A 55 3.70 -6.64 -21.25
C LYS A 55 3.85 -7.82 -20.29
N LYS A 56 4.17 -8.98 -20.86
CA LYS A 56 4.57 -10.17 -20.10
C LYS A 56 6.07 -10.15 -19.86
N VAL A 57 6.48 -10.43 -18.62
CA VAL A 57 7.89 -10.45 -18.20
C VAL A 57 8.14 -11.71 -17.39
N GLU A 58 9.08 -12.54 -17.84
CA GLU A 58 9.57 -13.68 -17.07
C GLU A 58 10.59 -13.21 -16.03
N THR A 59 10.44 -13.67 -14.80
CA THR A 59 11.33 -13.35 -13.68
C THR A 59 11.81 -14.61 -12.97
N ARG A 60 12.67 -14.45 -11.96
CA ARG A 60 13.11 -15.57 -11.12
C ARG A 60 11.97 -16.29 -10.37
N ASP A 61 10.85 -15.61 -10.12
CA ASP A 61 9.72 -16.16 -9.35
C ASP A 61 8.53 -16.58 -10.24
N GLY A 62 8.58 -16.21 -11.53
CA GLY A 62 7.62 -16.61 -12.56
C GLY A 62 7.25 -15.48 -13.52
N LEU A 63 6.14 -15.70 -14.24
CA LEU A 63 5.57 -14.77 -15.19
C LEU A 63 4.82 -13.63 -14.49
N ALA A 64 5.20 -12.39 -14.78
CA ALA A 64 4.51 -11.18 -14.36
C ALA A 64 3.94 -10.39 -15.54
N HIS A 65 2.95 -9.55 -15.25
CA HIS A 65 2.45 -8.53 -16.15
C HIS A 65 2.93 -7.16 -15.68
N THR A 66 3.51 -6.37 -16.59
CA THR A 66 3.93 -5.00 -16.29
C THR A 66 3.09 -4.02 -17.08
N THR A 67 2.68 -2.92 -16.46
CA THR A 67 1.89 -1.86 -17.11
C THR A 67 2.58 -0.51 -17.10
N ASN A 68 2.29 0.36 -18.06
CA ASN A 68 2.77 1.76 -18.06
C ASN A 68 1.94 2.72 -17.16
N GLY A 69 1.01 2.16 -16.39
CA GLY A 69 0.08 2.86 -15.50
C GLY A 69 0.58 3.00 -14.05
N THR A 70 -0.37 3.21 -13.14
CA THR A 70 -0.21 3.27 -11.68
C THR A 70 -0.50 1.90 -11.05
N PRO A 71 -0.27 1.71 -9.73
CA PRO A 71 -0.69 0.50 -9.03
C PRO A 71 -2.19 0.23 -9.13
N ALA A 72 -3.02 1.26 -9.08
CA ALA A 72 -4.47 1.15 -9.29
C ALA A 72 -4.78 0.64 -10.71
N ASP A 73 -4.16 1.23 -11.75
CA ASP A 73 -4.32 0.73 -13.12
C ASP A 73 -3.91 -0.75 -13.26
N CYS A 74 -2.87 -1.19 -12.55
CA CYS A 74 -2.44 -2.59 -12.56
C CYS A 74 -3.52 -3.52 -12.00
N VAL A 75 -4.17 -3.11 -10.91
CA VAL A 75 -5.28 -3.84 -10.30
C VAL A 75 -6.49 -3.86 -11.24
N THR A 76 -6.92 -2.70 -11.76
CA THR A 76 -8.03 -2.61 -12.71
C THR A 76 -7.78 -3.49 -13.94
N MET A 77 -6.56 -3.46 -14.52
CA MET A 77 -6.21 -4.30 -15.66
C MET A 77 -6.25 -5.80 -15.30
N ALA A 78 -5.77 -6.17 -14.11
CA ALA A 78 -5.82 -7.55 -13.66
C ALA A 78 -7.28 -8.04 -13.53
N LEU A 79 -8.12 -7.27 -12.85
CA LEU A 79 -9.50 -7.64 -12.55
C LEU A 79 -10.41 -7.64 -13.79
N LEU A 80 -10.26 -6.65 -14.67
CA LEU A 80 -11.19 -6.46 -15.79
C LEU A 80 -10.75 -7.13 -17.09
N HIS A 81 -9.48 -7.52 -17.22
CA HIS A 81 -8.95 -8.00 -18.50
C HIS A 81 -8.02 -9.21 -18.41
N LEU A 82 -7.05 -9.21 -17.49
CA LEU A 82 -5.96 -10.20 -17.53
C LEU A 82 -6.29 -11.50 -16.79
N MET A 83 -7.06 -11.43 -15.70
CA MET A 83 -7.44 -12.59 -14.92
C MET A 83 -8.82 -13.09 -15.36
N PRO A 84 -8.95 -14.36 -15.82
CA PRO A 84 -10.25 -14.91 -16.20
C PRO A 84 -11.16 -15.18 -15.00
N ILE A 85 -10.58 -15.34 -13.82
CA ILE A 85 -11.29 -15.57 -12.56
C ILE A 85 -10.76 -14.53 -11.56
N ALA A 86 -11.66 -13.74 -10.97
CA ALA A 86 -11.32 -12.68 -10.03
C ALA A 86 -10.55 -13.25 -8.82
N PRO A 87 -9.47 -12.61 -8.33
CA PRO A 87 -8.68 -13.09 -7.20
C PRO A 87 -9.52 -13.18 -5.92
N ASP A 88 -9.10 -14.06 -5.01
CA ASP A 88 -9.69 -14.16 -3.67
C ASP A 88 -9.12 -13.06 -2.73
N LEU A 89 -7.91 -12.57 -3.01
CA LEU A 89 -7.21 -11.55 -2.24
C LEU A 89 -6.31 -10.70 -3.16
N CYS A 90 -6.25 -9.39 -2.93
CA CYS A 90 -5.23 -8.51 -3.50
C CYS A 90 -4.23 -8.07 -2.42
N ILE A 91 -2.94 -8.25 -2.69
CA ILE A 91 -1.83 -7.77 -1.86
C ILE A 91 -1.07 -6.72 -2.65
N SER A 92 -0.93 -5.52 -2.09
CA SER A 92 -0.11 -4.45 -2.64
C SER A 92 1.13 -4.27 -1.76
N GLY A 93 2.32 -4.59 -2.30
CA GLY A 93 3.59 -4.55 -1.56
C GLY A 93 4.53 -5.72 -1.89
N ILE A 94 5.56 -6.00 -1.08
CA ILE A 94 5.93 -5.28 0.16
C ILE A 94 6.70 -4.00 -0.22
N ASN A 95 6.19 -2.84 0.21
CA ASN A 95 6.82 -1.55 -0.05
C ASN A 95 8.09 -1.33 0.78
N ILE A 96 9.12 -0.71 0.20
CA ILE A 96 10.29 -0.21 0.93
C ILE A 96 10.03 1.17 1.52
N GLY A 97 9.59 1.18 2.79
CA GLY A 97 9.25 2.40 3.51
C GLY A 97 7.88 2.28 4.12
N PRO A 98 7.66 2.89 5.30
CA PRO A 98 6.35 2.85 5.94
C PRO A 98 5.30 3.64 5.18
N ASN A 99 4.05 3.22 5.30
CA ASN A 99 2.86 3.98 4.93
C ASN A 99 2.02 4.17 6.20
N LEU A 100 2.51 5.04 7.09
CA LEU A 100 1.95 5.28 8.43
C LEU A 100 1.27 6.65 8.50
N GLY A 101 0.21 6.75 9.30
CA GLY A 101 -0.50 8.00 9.52
C GLY A 101 -0.91 8.69 8.21
N ASP A 102 -0.52 9.95 8.04
CA ASP A 102 -0.92 10.76 6.89
C ASP A 102 -0.26 10.32 5.56
N ASP A 103 0.80 9.49 5.59
CA ASP A 103 1.46 8.96 4.38
C ASP A 103 0.52 8.10 3.53
N VAL A 104 -0.50 7.50 4.16
CA VAL A 104 -1.53 6.69 3.51
C VAL A 104 -2.16 7.43 2.33
N HIS A 105 -2.36 8.75 2.43
CA HIS A 105 -3.00 9.55 1.39
C HIS A 105 -2.16 9.70 0.11
N TYR A 106 -0.85 9.54 0.20
CA TYR A 106 0.07 9.73 -0.93
C TYR A 106 0.59 8.41 -1.50
N SER A 107 0.33 7.30 -0.82
CA SER A 107 0.92 6.00 -1.11
C SER A 107 0.31 5.32 -2.34
N GLY A 108 1.18 4.93 -3.28
CA GLY A 108 0.79 4.07 -4.40
C GLY A 108 0.50 2.64 -3.94
N THR A 109 1.25 2.15 -2.94
CA THR A 109 0.99 0.85 -2.30
C THR A 109 -0.44 0.79 -1.75
N VAL A 110 -0.84 1.80 -0.98
CA VAL A 110 -2.21 1.93 -0.48
C VAL A 110 -3.20 2.05 -1.63
N GLY A 111 -2.89 2.83 -2.66
CA GLY A 111 -3.72 2.97 -3.86
C GLY A 111 -4.04 1.63 -4.53
N GLY A 112 -3.08 0.71 -4.62
CA GLY A 112 -3.34 -0.63 -5.17
C GLY A 112 -4.34 -1.44 -4.33
N ALA A 113 -4.22 -1.42 -3.01
CA ALA A 113 -5.18 -2.11 -2.12
C ALA A 113 -6.56 -1.44 -2.15
N MET A 114 -6.60 -0.11 -2.14
CA MET A 114 -7.82 0.68 -2.24
C MET A 114 -8.61 0.36 -3.53
N GLU A 115 -7.95 0.30 -4.68
CA GLU A 115 -8.60 -0.04 -5.95
C GLU A 115 -9.22 -1.45 -5.90
N ALA A 116 -8.53 -2.42 -5.29
CA ALA A 116 -9.07 -3.77 -5.12
C ALA A 116 -10.31 -3.78 -4.23
N ALA A 117 -10.28 -3.06 -3.10
CA ALA A 117 -11.44 -2.95 -2.19
C ALA A 117 -12.66 -2.32 -2.88
N LEU A 118 -12.46 -1.26 -3.66
CA LEU A 118 -13.51 -0.61 -4.45
C LEU A 118 -14.14 -1.55 -5.51
N ASN A 119 -13.37 -2.51 -6.01
CA ASN A 119 -13.84 -3.55 -6.92
C ASN A 119 -14.39 -4.79 -6.19
N GLY A 120 -14.60 -4.71 -4.87
CA GLY A 120 -15.20 -5.77 -4.05
C GLY A 120 -14.25 -6.94 -3.75
N VAL A 121 -12.94 -6.75 -3.91
CA VAL A 121 -11.92 -7.76 -3.62
C VAL A 121 -11.29 -7.45 -2.26
N SER A 122 -11.30 -8.43 -1.35
CA SER A 122 -10.57 -8.34 -0.08
C SER A 122 -9.11 -7.98 -0.34
N SER A 123 -8.55 -7.05 0.41
CA SER A 123 -7.24 -6.50 0.05
C SER A 123 -6.45 -5.96 1.23
N MET A 124 -5.13 -5.93 1.04
CA MET A 124 -4.21 -5.28 1.97
C MET A 124 -3.07 -4.57 1.25
N ALA A 125 -2.65 -3.44 1.81
CA ALA A 125 -1.37 -2.82 1.52
C ALA A 125 -0.38 -3.24 2.61
N ILE A 126 0.84 -3.63 2.24
CA ILE A 126 1.88 -4.04 3.19
C ILE A 126 3.20 -3.32 2.93
N SER A 127 3.78 -2.79 4.01
CA SER A 127 4.94 -1.93 3.98
C SER A 127 5.96 -2.34 5.04
N LEU A 128 7.25 -2.28 4.71
CA LEU A 128 8.34 -2.50 5.67
C LEU A 128 8.82 -1.14 6.19
N ASN A 129 8.90 -0.97 7.52
CA ASN A 129 9.28 0.28 8.16
C ASN A 129 10.80 0.55 8.10
N THR A 130 11.35 0.62 6.89
CA THR A 130 12.72 1.07 6.64
C THR A 130 12.90 1.55 5.20
N HIS A 131 13.92 2.36 4.96
CA HIS A 131 14.44 2.68 3.62
C HIS A 131 15.86 2.14 3.39
N LYS A 132 16.47 1.51 4.39
CA LYS A 132 17.85 1.00 4.37
C LYS A 132 17.91 -0.38 5.01
N ASP A 133 18.76 -1.25 4.48
CA ASP A 133 19.02 -2.59 5.01
C ASP A 133 17.72 -3.38 5.33
N PRO A 134 16.85 -3.60 4.32
CA PRO A 134 15.53 -4.18 4.54
C PRO A 134 15.60 -5.67 4.90
N LEU A 135 14.87 -6.04 5.97
CA LEU A 135 14.65 -7.41 6.43
C LEU A 135 13.26 -7.90 6.00
N TRP A 136 13.18 -8.47 4.80
CA TRP A 136 11.90 -8.86 4.18
C TRP A 136 11.20 -10.06 4.84
N ALA A 137 11.95 -10.89 5.56
CA ALA A 137 11.47 -12.19 6.04
C ALA A 137 10.20 -12.09 6.91
N ALA A 138 10.16 -11.14 7.85
CA ALA A 138 9.01 -10.97 8.73
C ALA A 138 7.75 -10.55 7.96
N ALA A 139 7.89 -9.60 7.01
CA ALA A 139 6.77 -9.13 6.21
C ALA A 139 6.25 -10.21 5.25
N ALA A 140 7.14 -10.96 4.60
CA ALA A 140 6.76 -12.05 3.70
C ALA A 140 6.07 -13.21 4.46
N GLN A 141 6.58 -13.57 5.65
CA GLN A 141 5.92 -14.55 6.53
C GLN A 141 4.53 -14.06 6.96
N PHE A 142 4.40 -12.78 7.30
CA PHE A 142 3.11 -12.21 7.65
C PHE A 142 2.11 -12.29 6.48
N CYS A 143 2.54 -12.04 5.23
CA CYS A 143 1.69 -12.22 4.05
C CYS A 143 1.09 -13.63 3.98
N VAL A 144 1.90 -14.67 4.17
CA VAL A 144 1.45 -16.07 4.15
C VAL A 144 0.47 -16.35 5.29
N LEU A 145 0.80 -15.90 6.51
CA LEU A 145 -0.02 -16.14 7.69
C LEU A 145 -1.40 -15.46 7.63
N ILE A 146 -1.45 -14.25 7.06
CA ILE A 146 -2.65 -13.42 7.06
C ILE A 146 -3.54 -13.64 5.82
N ALA A 147 -2.96 -14.07 4.69
CA ALA A 147 -3.69 -14.27 3.43
C ALA A 147 -4.96 -15.11 3.56
N PRO A 148 -4.93 -16.34 4.14
CA PRO A 148 -6.15 -17.15 4.28
C PRO A 148 -7.15 -16.52 5.25
N LYS A 149 -6.68 -15.74 6.23
CA LYS A 149 -7.55 -15.12 7.25
C LYS A 149 -8.32 -13.93 6.70
N ILE A 150 -7.69 -13.10 5.85
CA ILE A 150 -8.35 -11.93 5.25
C ILE A 150 -9.47 -12.36 4.31
N GLY A 151 -9.27 -13.45 3.56
CA GLY A 151 -10.32 -14.01 2.70
C GLY A 151 -11.60 -14.35 3.46
N ASP A 152 -11.47 -14.78 4.73
CA ASP A 152 -12.59 -15.16 5.60
C ASP A 152 -13.14 -13.98 6.44
N MET A 153 -12.47 -12.83 6.46
CA MET A 153 -12.94 -11.67 7.23
C MET A 153 -14.14 -11.02 6.55
N ALA A 154 -15.27 -10.97 7.25
CA ALA A 154 -16.44 -10.18 6.84
C ALA A 154 -16.20 -8.68 7.11
N LEU A 155 -15.29 -8.06 6.35
CA LEU A 155 -15.07 -6.62 6.40
C LEU A 155 -16.25 -5.87 5.73
N PRO A 156 -16.61 -4.67 6.20
CA PRO A 156 -17.52 -3.80 5.48
C PRO A 156 -17.04 -3.56 4.04
N ARG A 157 -17.96 -3.25 3.14
CA ARG A 157 -17.60 -2.81 1.78
C ARG A 157 -16.63 -1.64 1.83
N ASP A 158 -15.80 -1.54 0.79
CA ASP A 158 -14.85 -0.45 0.59
C ASP A 158 -13.89 -0.30 1.78
N THR A 159 -13.51 -1.43 2.38
CA THR A 159 -12.53 -1.53 3.48
C THR A 159 -11.35 -2.39 3.05
N PHE A 160 -10.13 -1.90 3.29
CA PHE A 160 -8.89 -2.65 3.09
C PHE A 160 -8.03 -2.59 4.36
N LEU A 161 -7.03 -3.46 4.48
CA LEU A 161 -6.09 -3.43 5.60
C LEU A 161 -4.78 -2.74 5.19
N ASN A 162 -4.36 -1.73 5.95
CA ASN A 162 -3.02 -1.15 5.84
C ASN A 162 -2.11 -1.79 6.89
N VAL A 163 -1.05 -2.45 6.43
CA VAL A 163 -0.13 -3.23 7.26
C VAL A 163 1.26 -2.62 7.22
N ASN A 164 1.82 -2.33 8.39
CA ASN A 164 3.19 -1.86 8.52
C ASN A 164 3.99 -2.81 9.43
N VAL A 165 5.10 -3.32 8.90
CA VAL A 165 5.95 -4.31 9.55
C VAL A 165 7.25 -3.64 10.04
N PRO A 166 7.64 -3.79 11.31
CA PRO A 166 8.94 -3.33 11.80
C PRO A 166 10.11 -3.97 11.03
N ASN A 167 11.19 -3.24 10.81
CA ASN A 167 12.40 -3.78 10.17
C ASN A 167 13.24 -4.62 11.16
N LEU A 168 12.67 -5.75 11.59
CA LEU A 168 13.24 -6.66 12.58
C LEU A 168 13.25 -8.10 12.02
N PRO A 169 14.19 -8.96 12.45
CA PRO A 169 14.12 -10.38 12.13
C PRO A 169 12.83 -11.01 12.72
N PRO A 170 12.29 -12.08 12.12
CA PRO A 170 11.04 -12.70 12.59
C PRO A 170 11.01 -13.06 14.08
N THR A 171 12.16 -13.43 14.65
CA THR A 171 12.30 -13.81 16.06
C THR A 171 12.16 -12.64 17.04
N GLU A 172 12.25 -11.40 16.56
CA GLU A 172 12.16 -10.18 17.38
C GLU A 172 10.83 -9.44 17.22
N ILE A 173 9.99 -9.85 16.26
CA ILE A 173 8.64 -9.33 16.09
C ILE A 173 7.79 -9.70 17.30
N GLN A 174 7.20 -8.70 17.96
CA GLN A 174 6.45 -8.87 19.20
C GLN A 174 5.02 -9.41 18.98
N GLY A 175 4.58 -9.50 17.73
CA GLY A 175 3.23 -9.90 17.32
C GLY A 175 2.57 -8.87 16.42
N ALA A 176 1.28 -9.02 16.14
CA ALA A 176 0.48 -8.08 15.36
C ALA A 176 -0.63 -7.46 16.22
N ARG A 177 -0.98 -6.20 15.95
CA ARG A 177 -2.05 -5.46 16.64
C ARG A 177 -2.95 -4.75 15.63
N VAL A 178 -4.24 -4.72 15.94
CA VAL A 178 -5.16 -3.79 15.29
C VAL A 178 -4.80 -2.39 15.76
N THR A 179 -4.76 -1.44 14.81
CA THR A 179 -4.29 -0.08 15.07
C THR A 179 -5.25 0.98 14.53
N SER A 180 -5.13 2.18 15.07
CA SER A 180 -5.71 3.40 14.51
C SER A 180 -4.67 4.12 13.64
N GLN A 181 -5.13 4.91 12.67
CA GLN A 181 -4.25 5.76 11.86
C GLN A 181 -3.75 6.91 12.75
N GLY A 182 -2.44 6.99 12.98
CA GLY A 182 -1.79 8.11 13.66
C GLY A 182 -1.67 9.35 12.75
N SER A 183 -0.87 10.33 13.17
CA SER A 183 -0.48 11.45 12.30
C SER A 183 1.02 11.41 12.07
N ARG A 184 1.40 11.63 10.81
CA ARG A 184 2.79 11.59 10.35
C ARG A 184 3.00 12.76 9.41
N ARG A 185 3.52 13.86 9.96
CA ARG A 185 3.67 15.11 9.23
C ARG A 185 5.13 15.37 8.94
N TYR A 186 5.37 16.06 7.83
CA TYR A 186 6.71 16.48 7.45
C TYR A 186 6.84 17.96 7.79
N LYS A 187 7.68 18.28 8.77
CA LYS A 187 8.10 19.64 9.00
C LYS A 187 9.33 19.89 8.13
N GLY A 188 9.13 20.59 7.04
CA GLY A 188 10.20 20.82 6.08
C GLY A 188 9.95 22.03 5.21
N ASP A 189 11.05 22.56 4.69
CA ASP A 189 11.10 23.60 3.69
C ASP A 189 11.36 22.99 2.31
N LEU A 190 11.01 23.73 1.27
CA LEU A 190 11.48 23.46 -0.08
C LEU A 190 12.97 23.81 -0.14
N VAL A 191 13.82 22.81 -0.36
CA VAL A 191 15.26 23.05 -0.51
C VAL A 191 15.52 23.50 -1.93
N ARG A 192 15.85 24.79 -2.08
CA ARG A 192 16.09 25.45 -3.35
C ARG A 192 17.52 25.20 -3.84
N TYR A 193 17.64 24.88 -5.12
CA TYR A 193 18.90 24.77 -5.84
C TYR A 193 18.84 25.57 -7.13
N GLU A 194 20.00 26.04 -7.58
CA GLU A 194 20.15 26.76 -8.83
C GLU A 194 21.21 26.05 -9.66
N ALA A 195 20.83 25.56 -10.84
CA ALA A 195 21.75 24.93 -11.79
C ALA A 195 21.88 25.80 -13.04
N PRO A 196 23.10 26.00 -13.59
CA PRO A 196 23.33 26.87 -14.74
C PRO A 196 22.48 26.57 -15.99
N ILE A 197 22.08 25.31 -16.17
CA ILE A 197 21.33 24.84 -17.36
C ILE A 197 19.85 24.61 -17.04
N VAL A 198 19.55 24.04 -15.88
CA VAL A 198 18.19 23.61 -15.50
C VAL A 198 17.38 24.75 -14.89
N GLY A 199 18.05 25.84 -14.48
CA GLY A 199 17.45 26.95 -13.76
C GLY A 199 17.25 26.62 -12.28
N GLU A 200 16.33 27.33 -11.64
CA GLU A 200 15.95 27.10 -10.26
C GLU A 200 15.07 25.85 -10.14
N TYR A 201 15.37 24.99 -9.17
CA TYR A 201 14.57 23.81 -8.87
C TYR A 201 14.56 23.54 -7.36
N TYR A 202 13.58 22.75 -6.91
CA TYR A 202 13.29 22.55 -5.50
C TYR A 202 13.15 21.07 -5.19
N TRP A 203 13.72 20.66 -4.07
CA TRP A 203 13.45 19.35 -3.47
C TRP A 203 12.54 19.51 -2.27
N ARG A 204 11.51 18.66 -2.19
CA ARG A 204 10.70 18.54 -0.99
C ARG A 204 11.49 17.73 0.04
N GLY A 205 11.99 18.41 1.07
CA GLY A 205 12.61 17.80 2.24
C GLY A 205 11.72 17.95 3.46
N GLY A 206 12.08 17.28 4.55
CA GLY A 206 11.44 17.50 5.84
C GLY A 206 11.86 16.49 6.91
N GLU A 207 11.79 16.94 8.15
CA GLU A 207 11.87 16.09 9.32
C GLU A 207 10.51 15.42 9.55
N VAL A 208 10.52 14.12 9.79
CA VAL A 208 9.32 13.36 10.12
C VAL A 208 8.90 13.68 11.56
N ILE A 209 7.65 14.09 11.73
CA ILE A 209 7.01 14.33 13.02
C ILE A 209 5.84 13.37 13.13
N ASP A 210 6.06 12.29 13.86
CA ASP A 210 5.01 11.36 14.26
C ASP A 210 4.28 11.89 15.49
N ARG A 211 2.95 11.87 15.43
CA ARG A 211 2.05 12.16 16.56
C ARG A 211 1.05 11.02 16.69
N ALA A 212 0.77 10.67 17.93
CA ALA A 212 -0.20 9.66 18.27
C ALA A 212 -1.22 10.25 19.24
N GLU A 213 -2.49 10.07 18.94
CA GLU A 213 -3.59 10.48 19.83
C GLU A 213 -3.94 9.35 20.83
N SER A 214 -3.40 8.15 20.61
CA SER A 214 -3.65 6.94 21.40
C SER A 214 -2.47 5.95 21.30
N ASP A 215 -2.37 5.04 22.26
CA ASP A 215 -1.31 4.01 22.32
C ASP A 215 -1.44 2.94 21.22
N ASP A 216 -2.60 2.86 20.58
CA ASP A 216 -2.88 1.96 19.46
C ASP A 216 -2.62 2.60 18.08
N ALA A 217 -2.08 3.83 18.04
CA ALA A 217 -1.70 4.48 16.79
C ALA A 217 -0.60 3.67 16.07
N ASP A 218 -0.76 3.48 14.77
CA ASP A 218 0.14 2.74 13.90
C ASP A 218 1.63 3.15 14.06
N VAL A 219 1.90 4.46 14.10
CA VAL A 219 3.24 5.04 14.29
C VAL A 219 3.92 4.58 15.59
N LEU A 220 3.17 4.38 16.67
CA LEU A 220 3.71 3.89 17.94
C LEU A 220 3.84 2.37 17.98
N VAL A 221 2.82 1.66 17.47
CA VAL A 221 2.79 0.20 17.48
C VAL A 221 3.97 -0.37 16.70
N VAL A 222 4.27 0.18 15.53
CA VAL A 222 5.43 -0.24 14.72
C VAL A 222 6.74 0.09 15.42
N LYS A 223 6.85 1.27 16.05
CA LYS A 223 8.03 1.68 16.83
C LYS A 223 8.31 0.73 18.00
N HIS A 224 7.27 0.13 18.59
CA HIS A 224 7.37 -0.84 19.68
C HIS A 224 7.60 -2.28 19.20
N GLY A 225 7.89 -2.51 17.91
CA GLY A 225 8.23 -3.84 17.39
C GLY A 225 7.04 -4.75 17.10
N PHE A 226 5.83 -4.20 17.05
CA PHE A 226 4.61 -4.92 16.63
C PHE A 226 4.28 -4.61 15.17
N ILE A 227 3.71 -5.59 14.46
CA ILE A 227 3.07 -5.37 13.16
C ILE A 227 1.77 -4.59 13.38
N SER A 228 1.65 -3.44 12.74
CA SER A 228 0.42 -2.63 12.74
C SER A 228 -0.51 -3.13 11.63
N VAL A 229 -1.80 -3.27 11.96
CA VAL A 229 -2.86 -3.64 11.01
C VAL A 229 -4.03 -2.67 11.21
N THR A 230 -4.13 -1.67 10.34
CA THR A 230 -5.20 -0.65 10.40
C THR A 230 -6.27 -0.96 9.35
N PRO A 231 -7.53 -1.21 9.72
CA PRO A 231 -8.63 -1.24 8.75
C PRO A 231 -8.94 0.20 8.28
N ILE A 232 -8.86 0.44 6.97
CA ILE A 232 -9.10 1.76 6.36
C ILE A 232 -10.30 1.66 5.42
N HIS A 233 -11.20 2.63 5.52
CA HIS A 233 -12.35 2.77 4.63
C HIS A 233 -12.06 3.82 3.54
N VAL A 234 -12.74 3.69 2.39
CA VAL A 234 -12.55 4.62 1.26
C VAL A 234 -13.53 5.82 1.30
N ASP A 235 -14.66 5.70 1.98
CA ASP A 235 -15.63 6.81 2.15
C ASP A 235 -15.15 7.86 3.15
N LEU A 236 -14.55 8.94 2.64
CA LEU A 236 -14.04 10.04 3.46
C LEU A 236 -15.12 10.95 4.05
N THR A 237 -16.41 10.63 3.88
CA THR A 237 -17.51 11.42 4.46
C THR A 237 -17.41 11.44 5.98
N ARG A 238 -17.11 12.62 6.54
CA ARG A 238 -17.10 12.84 7.98
C ARG A 238 -18.53 12.99 8.51
N ARG A 239 -19.19 11.85 8.77
CA ARG A 239 -20.64 11.75 9.04
C ARG A 239 -21.12 12.60 10.22
N ASP A 240 -20.34 12.69 11.29
CA ASP A 240 -20.63 13.51 12.48
C ASP A 240 -20.63 15.03 12.19
N SER A 241 -19.98 15.47 11.11
CA SER A 241 -19.95 16.88 10.69
C SER A 241 -21.14 17.26 9.80
N MET A 242 -21.90 16.30 9.28
CA MET A 242 -22.99 16.56 8.34
C MET A 242 -24.13 17.37 8.97
N GLU A 243 -24.45 17.13 10.24
CA GLU A 243 -25.50 17.87 10.95
C GLU A 243 -25.13 19.36 11.08
N SER A 244 -23.88 19.66 11.44
CA SER A 244 -23.38 21.04 11.53
C SER A 244 -23.47 21.76 10.18
N VAL A 245 -23.09 21.08 9.09
CA VAL A 245 -23.21 21.64 7.72
C VAL A 245 -24.68 21.87 7.35
N SER A 246 -25.55 20.89 7.61
CA SER A 246 -26.98 20.99 7.32
C SER A 246 -27.64 22.15 8.07
N SER A 247 -27.28 22.35 9.35
CA SER A 247 -27.81 23.43 10.17
C SER A 247 -27.49 24.81 9.58
N VAL A 248 -26.26 25.02 9.07
CA VAL A 248 -25.89 26.29 8.43
C VAL A 248 -26.66 26.51 7.12
N LEU A 249 -26.79 25.48 6.29
CA LEU A 249 -27.47 25.60 4.98
C LEU A 249 -28.96 25.90 5.11
N GLN A 250 -29.63 25.47 6.19
CA GLN A 250 -31.03 25.79 6.46
C GLN A 250 -31.29 27.27 6.78
N THR A 251 -30.23 28.05 7.04
CA THR A 251 -30.32 29.49 7.32
C THR A 251 -30.15 30.37 6.07
N LEU A 252 -29.82 29.76 4.93
CA LEU A 252 -29.73 30.42 3.62
C LEU A 252 -31.10 30.51 2.94
#